data_AF-A0A3D3GL09-F1
#
_entry.id   AF-A0A3D3GL09-F1
#
_cell.length_a   1.000
_cell.length_b   1.000
_cell.length_c   1.000
_cell.angle_alpha   90.00
_cell.angle_beta   90.00
_cell.angle_gamma   90.00
#
_symmetry.space_group_name_H-M   'P 1'
#
loop_
_entity.id
_entity.type
_entity.pdbx_description
1 polymer ?
#
loop_
_entity_poly.entity_id
_entity_poly.type
_entity_poly.pdbx_seq_one_letter_code
_entity_poly.pdbx_strand_id
1 'polypeptide(L)' 'DKPIGLVYIAVACGGTAQVERHLFWGNREQIQRKSVVKSLEQLWRLLSL' A
#
# COMPACT_ATOMS: atom_id res chain seq x y z
N ASP A 1 13.75 14.63 -6.43
CA ASP A 1 12.61 14.17 -7.24
C ASP A 1 11.85 13.01 -6.60
N LYS A 2 10.53 12.92 -6.85
CA LYS A 2 9.69 11.81 -6.41
C LYS A 2 9.69 10.72 -7.51
N PRO A 3 10.17 9.50 -7.26
CA PRO A 3 10.23 8.48 -8.30
C PRO A 3 8.83 8.03 -8.74
N ILE A 4 8.70 7.75 -10.04
CA ILE A 4 7.49 7.15 -10.60
C ILE A 4 7.27 5.79 -9.93
N GLY A 5 6.05 5.54 -9.48
CA GLY A 5 5.70 4.33 -8.73
C GLY A 5 5.91 4.40 -7.22
N LEU A 6 6.35 5.55 -6.68
CA LEU A 6 6.38 5.76 -5.23
C LEU A 6 4.96 5.95 -4.67
N VAL A 7 4.56 5.02 -3.80
CA VAL A 7 3.25 5.00 -3.13
C VAL A 7 3.46 4.84 -1.63
N TYR A 8 2.78 5.68 -0.84
CA TYR A 8 2.66 5.49 0.60
C TYR A 8 1.26 4.96 0.88
N ILE A 9 1.18 3.88 1.66
CA ILE A 9 -0.09 3.27 2.04
C ILE A 9 -0.18 3.33 3.56
N ALA A 10 -1.27 3.93 4.04
CA ALA A 10 -1.60 4.01 5.46
C ALA A 10 -2.90 3.23 5.71
N VAL A 11 -2.90 2.37 6.73
CA VAL A 11 -4.09 1.66 7.19
C VAL A 11 -4.29 1.94 8.66
N ALA A 12 -5.48 2.44 9.01
CA ALA A 12 -5.91 2.67 10.39
C ALA A 12 -6.98 1.63 10.75
N CYS A 13 -6.72 0.82 11.77
CA CYS A 13 -7.61 -0.23 12.23
C CYS A 13 -7.40 -0.50 13.73
N GLY A 14 -8.49 -0.68 14.49
CA GLY A 14 -8.41 -1.06 15.91
C GLY A 14 -7.66 -0.08 16.82
N GLY A 15 -7.68 1.23 16.49
CA GLY A 15 -6.93 2.25 17.25
C GLY A 15 -5.43 2.30 16.93
N THR A 16 -4.95 1.48 16.00
CA THR A 16 -3.58 1.52 15.49
C THR A 16 -3.54 2.09 14.07
N ALA A 17 -2.42 2.71 13.71
CA ALA A 17 -2.15 3.16 12.35
C ALA A 17 -0.77 2.64 11.90
N GLN A 18 -0.73 2.01 10.73
CA GLN A 18 0.51 1.57 10.09
C GLN A 18 0.68 2.29 8.77
N VAL A 19 1.91 2.69 8.46
CA VAL A 19 2.28 3.34 7.20
C VAL A 19 3.46 2.60 6.58
N GLU A 20 3.31 2.19 5.33
CA GLU A 20 4.39 1.57 4.56
C GLU A 20 4.67 2.37 3.29
N ARG A 21 5.96 2.41 2.92
CA ARG A 21 6.46 3.02 1.69
C ARG A 21 6.74 1.94 0.66
N HIS A 22 6.15 2.06 -0.52
CA HIS A 22 6.30 1.14 -1.65
C HIS A 22 6.88 1.84 -2.87
N LEU A 23 7.79 1.19 -3.58
CA LEU A 23 8.25 1.62 -4.89
C LEU A 23 7.89 0.55 -5.92
N PHE A 24 6.78 0.77 -6.64
CA PHE A 24 6.29 -0.19 -7.62
C PHE A 24 6.84 0.08 -9.01
N TRP A 25 7.36 -0.97 -9.63
CA TRP A 25 7.75 -0.95 -11.04
C TRP A 25 6.57 -1.31 -11.94
N GLY A 26 6.50 -0.66 -13.11
CA GLY A 26 5.50 -0.94 -14.15
C GLY A 26 4.89 0.33 -14.74
N ASN A 27 3.94 0.14 -15.65
CA ASN A 27 3.11 1.22 -16.18
C ASN A 27 2.06 1.69 -15.15
N ARG A 28 1.32 2.74 -15.50
CA ARG A 28 0.29 3.34 -14.62
C ARG A 28 -0.72 2.32 -14.10
N GLU A 29 -1.25 1.48 -14.99
CA GLU A 29 -2.27 0.48 -14.64
C GLU A 29 -1.70 -0.58 -13.69
N GLN A 30 -0.50 -1.06 -13.96
CA GLN A 30 0.20 -2.02 -13.09
C GLN A 30 0.47 -1.43 -11.70
N ILE A 31 0.91 -0.17 -11.63
CA ILE A 31 1.14 0.53 -10.36
C ILE A 31 -0.17 0.66 -9.57
N GLN A 32 -1.28 1.00 -10.23
CA GLN A 32 -2.59 1.09 -9.59
C GLN A 32 -3.04 -0.27 -9.04
N ARG A 33 -2.97 -1.34 -9.85
CA ARG A 33 -3.33 -2.70 -9.43
C ARG A 33 -2.49 -3.16 -8.24
N LYS A 34 -1.15 -2.97 -8.29
CA LYS A 34 -0.24 -3.31 -7.18
C LYS A 34 -0.55 -2.52 -5.91
N SER A 35 -0.92 -1.25 -6.04
CA SER A 35 -1.30 -0.41 -4.90
C SER A 35 -2.55 -0.94 -4.21
N VAL A 36 -3.60 -1.28 -4.98
CA VAL A 36 -4.84 -1.85 -4.43
C VAL A 36 -4.58 -3.17 -3.70
N VAL A 37 -3.83 -4.09 -4.33
CA VAL A 37 -3.50 -5.38 -3.72
C VAL A 37 -2.74 -5.18 -2.41
N LYS A 38 -1.73 -4.28 -2.37
CA LYS A 38 -0.97 -4.04 -1.13
C LYS A 38 -1.78 -3.40 -0.02
N SER A 39 -2.70 -2.49 -0.33
CA SER A 39 -3.62 -1.94 0.68
C SER A 39 -4.51 -3.03 1.30
N LEU A 40 -5.05 -3.93 0.47
CA LEU A 40 -5.89 -5.04 0.95
C LEU A 40 -5.09 -6.04 1.77
N GLU A 41 -3.88 -6.39 1.34
CA GLU A 41 -2.98 -7.26 2.11
C GLU A 41 -2.66 -6.65 3.49
N GLN A 42 -2.38 -5.34 3.57
CA GLN A 42 -2.11 -4.67 4.85
C GLN A 42 -3.32 -4.70 5.77
N LEU A 43 -4.51 -4.41 5.26
CA LEU A 43 -5.74 -4.48 6.04
C LEU A 43 -6.01 -5.91 6.52
N TRP A 44 -5.84 -6.91 5.65
CA TRP A 44 -6.01 -8.31 6.02
C TRP A 44 -5.08 -8.70 7.17
N ARG A 45 -3.80 -8.33 7.08
CA ARG A 45 -2.80 -8.59 8.14
C ARG A 45 -3.22 -7.97 9.48
N LEU A 46 -3.76 -6.76 9.45
CA LEU A 46 -4.24 -6.07 10.66
C LEU A 46 -5.52 -6.68 11.26
N LEU A 47 -6.35 -7.35 10.46
CA LEU A 47 -7.60 -7.98 10.92
C LEU A 47 -7.43 -9.45 11.34
N SER A 48 -6.35 -10.11 10.90
CA SER A 48 -6.09 -11.53 11.16
C SER A 48 -5.14 -11.78 12.34
N LEU A 49 -4.78 -10.71 13.06
CA LEU A 49 -3.97 -10.70 14.28
C LEU A 49 -4.83 -10.18 15.43
#